data_AF-A0A392V231-F1
#
_entry.id   AF-A0A392V231-F1
#
_cell.length_a   1.000
_cell.length_b   1.000
_cell.length_c   1.000
_cell.angle_alpha   90.00
_cell.angle_beta   90.00
_cell.angle_gamma   90.00
#
_symmetry.space_group_name_H-M   'P 1'
#
loop_
_entity.id
_entity.type
_entity.pdbx_description
1 polymer ?
#
loop_
_entity_poly.entity_id
_entity_poly.type
_entity_poly.pdbx_seq_one_letter_code
_entity_poly.pdbx_strand_id
1 'polypeptide(L)' 'LAEVVQERDTLLATIKGLEEKVRALEDKLKETEGRGMEDVVTEEERAVDRVGIYAGLSRAMLVSKIFELNDTM' A
#
# COMPACT_ATOMS: atom_id res chain seq x y z
N LEU A 1 -0.93 -17.05 43.53
CA LEU A 1 -2.18 -17.41 42.80
C LEU A 1 -2.93 -16.17 42.32
N ALA A 2 -3.28 -15.22 43.20
CA ALA A 2 -4.00 -14.01 42.81
C ALA A 2 -3.25 -13.13 41.79
N GLU A 3 -1.95 -12.90 41.99
CA GLU A 3 -1.11 -12.10 41.08
C GLU A 3 -1.02 -12.72 39.67
N VAL A 4 -0.81 -14.03 39.59
CA VAL A 4 -0.76 -14.78 38.33
C VAL A 4 -2.10 -14.72 37.58
N VAL A 5 -3.22 -14.73 38.32
CA VAL A 5 -4.57 -14.57 37.75
C VAL A 5 -4.74 -13.15 37.18
N GLN A 6 -4.31 -12.13 37.92
CA GLN A 6 -4.38 -10.74 37.46
C GLN A 6 -3.51 -10.46 36.24
N GLU A 7 -2.29 -11.01 36.21
CA GLU A 7 -1.38 -10.90 35.07
C GLU A 7 -1.98 -11.56 33.83
N ARG A 8 -2.50 -12.79 33.97
CA ARG A 8 -3.21 -13.49 32.89
C ARG A 8 -4.39 -12.66 32.37
N ASP A 9 -5.22 -12.10 33.25
CA ASP A 9 -6.40 -11.35 32.83
C ASP A 9 -6.03 -10.06 32.09
N THR A 10 -4.94 -9.42 32.52
CA THR A 10 -4.36 -8.26 31.82
C THR A 10 -3.86 -8.66 30.43
N LEU A 11 -3.13 -9.76 30.31
CA LEU A 11 -2.64 -10.28 29.03
C LEU A 11 -3.79 -10.71 28.10
N LEU A 12 -4.85 -11.30 28.64
CA LEU A 12 -6.04 -11.63 27.86
C LEU A 12 -6.73 -10.38 27.30
N ALA A 13 -6.79 -9.29 28.08
CA ALA A 13 -7.34 -8.03 27.60
C ALA A 13 -6.48 -7.41 26.49
N THR A 14 -5.14 -7.47 26.60
CA THR A 14 -4.26 -6.95 25.56
C THR A 14 -4.32 -7.77 24.27
N ILE A 15 -4.38 -9.10 24.37
CA ILE A 15 -4.54 -9.99 23.21
C ILE A 15 -5.83 -9.67 22.47
N LYS A 16 -6.97 -9.57 23.17
CA LYS A 16 -8.26 -9.21 22.54
C LYS A 16 -8.18 -7.86 21.81
N GLY A 17 -7.57 -6.86 22.44
CA GLY A 17 -7.39 -5.55 21.80
C GLY A 17 -6.45 -5.58 20.58
N LEU A 18 -5.46 -6.48 20.56
CA LEU A 18 -4.60 -6.69 19.40
C LEU A 18 -5.34 -7.42 18.27
N GLU A 19 -6.12 -8.45 18.59
CA GLU A 19 -6.94 -9.18 17.61
C GLU A 19 -7.93 -8.26 16.91
N GLU A 20 -8.57 -7.34 17.64
CA GLU A 20 -9.45 -6.31 17.06
C GLU A 20 -8.71 -5.36 16.11
N LYS A 21 -7.51 -4.91 16.49
CA LYS A 21 -6.68 -4.05 15.63
C LYS A 21 -6.22 -4.77 14.36
N VAL A 22 -5.81 -6.03 14.49
CA VAL A 22 -5.40 -6.85 13.34
C VAL A 22 -6.57 -6.99 12.37
N ARG A 23 -7.76 -7.33 12.86
CA ARG A 23 -8.96 -7.41 12.02
C ARG A 23 -9.27 -6.09 11.31
N ALA A 24 -9.22 -4.97 12.02
CA ALA A 24 -9.44 -3.65 11.43
C ALA A 24 -8.39 -3.29 10.36
N LEU A 25 -7.15 -3.74 10.52
CA LEU A 25 -6.10 -3.55 9.52
C LEU A 25 -6.30 -4.45 8.30
N GLU A 26 -6.72 -5.70 8.50
CA GLU A 26 -7.06 -6.62 7.40
C GLU A 26 -8.24 -6.10 6.57
N ASP A 27 -9.26 -5.54 7.22
CA ASP A 27 -10.41 -4.93 6.52
C ASP A 27 -9.99 -3.71 5.70
N LYS A 28 -9.12 -2.84 6.25
CA LYS A 28 -8.54 -1.71 5.51
C LYS A 28 -7.69 -2.17 4.33
N LEU A 29 -6.89 -3.22 4.52
CA LEU A 29 -6.06 -3.76 3.45
C LEU A 29 -6.94 -4.23 2.29
N LYS A 30 -7.99 -5.00 2.58
CA LYS A 30 -8.98 -5.44 1.57
C LYS A 30 -9.67 -4.27 0.86
N GLU A 31 -10.04 -3.22 1.60
CA GLU A 31 -10.59 -1.99 1.00
C GLU A 31 -9.60 -1.34 0.02
N THR A 32 -8.31 -1.31 0.37
CA THR A 32 -7.27 -0.75 -0.49
C THR A 32 -6.86 -1.66 -1.64
N GLU A 33 -6.92 -2.98 -1.49
CA GLU A 33 -6.64 -3.97 -2.55
C GLU A 33 -7.70 -3.92 -3.66
N GLY A 34 -8.97 -3.66 -3.33
CA GLY A 34 -10.03 -3.43 -4.32
C GLY A 34 -9.89 -2.12 -5.10
N ARG A 35 -9.06 -1.20 -4.60
CA ARG A 35 -8.70 0.08 -5.25
C ARG A 35 -7.33 -0.06 -5.90
N GLY A 36 -7.19 -1.13 -6.70
CA GLY A 36 -5.92 -1.63 -7.22
C GLY A 36 -5.10 -0.56 -7.94
N MET A 37 -3.78 -0.78 -8.01
CA MET A 37 -2.82 0.07 -8.71
C MET A 37 -3.17 0.30 -10.20
N GLU A 38 -4.05 -0.52 -10.76
CA GLU A 38 -4.63 -0.38 -12.10
C GLU A 38 -5.62 0.80 -12.24
N ASP A 39 -6.21 1.26 -11.12
CA ASP A 39 -7.02 2.50 -11.02
C ASP A 39 -6.14 3.76 -10.81
N VAL A 40 -4.83 3.59 -10.60
CA VAL A 40 -3.91 4.73 -10.46
C VAL A 40 -3.52 5.29 -11.83
N VAL A 41 -3.49 4.43 -12.86
CA VAL A 41 -3.14 4.84 -14.23
C VAL A 41 -4.39 5.29 -14.96
N THR A 42 -4.52 6.60 -15.09
CA THR A 42 -5.61 7.28 -15.80
C THR A 42 -5.69 6.85 -17.27
N GLU A 43 -6.85 7.05 -17.92
CA GLU A 43 -6.98 6.75 -19.35
C GLU A 43 -6.00 7.56 -20.20
N GLU A 44 -5.71 8.80 -19.79
CA GLU A 44 -4.71 9.66 -20.39
C GLU A 44 -3.30 9.04 -20.30
N GLU A 45 -2.91 8.53 -19.15
CA GLU A 45 -1.62 7.85 -18.97
C GLU A 45 -1.54 6.56 -19.79
N ARG A 46 -2.62 5.77 -19.85
CA ARG A 46 -2.70 4.58 -20.73
C ARG A 46 -2.60 4.94 -22.21
N ALA A 47 -3.16 6.08 -22.62
CA ALA A 47 -3.11 6.54 -24.01
C ALA A 47 -1.68 6.92 -24.43
N VAL A 48 -0.90 7.49 -23.50
CA VAL A 48 0.51 7.88 -23.69
C VAL A 48 1.46 6.68 -23.57
N ASP A 49 1.16 5.72 -22.69
CA ASP A 49 1.99 4.54 -22.43
C ASP A 49 1.25 3.22 -22.72
N ARG A 50 0.82 3.03 -23.97
CA ARG A 50 0.00 1.86 -24.37
C ARG A 50 0.69 0.51 -24.14
N VAL A 51 2.02 0.48 -24.14
CA VAL A 51 2.82 -0.73 -23.95
C VAL A 51 3.22 -0.92 -22.48
N GLY A 52 2.91 0.05 -21.61
CA GLY A 52 3.19 -0.01 -20.18
C GLY A 52 4.68 0.14 -19.83
N ILE A 53 5.46 0.79 -20.71
CA ILE A 53 6.90 0.97 -20.53
C ILE A 53 7.16 1.88 -19.33
N TYR A 54 6.46 3.02 -19.24
CA TYR A 54 6.60 3.99 -18.16
C TYR A 54 5.95 3.51 -16.86
N ALA A 55 4.85 2.77 -16.94
CA ALA A 55 4.21 2.14 -15.78
C ALA A 55 5.16 1.18 -15.03
N GLY A 56 6.10 0.55 -15.74
CA GLY A 56 7.13 -0.33 -15.17
C GLY A 56 8.37 0.39 -14.62
N LEU A 57 8.50 1.70 -14.81
CA LEU A 57 9.69 2.44 -14.39
C LEU A 57 9.61 2.92 -12.94
N SER A 58 10.76 2.93 -12.26
CA SER A 58 10.89 3.68 -11.02
C SER A 58 10.76 5.18 -11.28
N ARG A 59 10.35 5.95 -10.25
CA ARG A 59 10.23 7.41 -10.35
C ARG A 59 11.54 8.08 -10.79
N ALA A 60 12.69 7.57 -10.33
CA ALA A 60 13.99 8.11 -10.72
C ALA A 60 14.27 7.93 -12.23
N MET A 61 13.90 6.76 -12.78
CA MET A 61 14.08 6.47 -14.21
C MET A 61 13.15 7.34 -15.07
N LEU A 62 11.92 7.57 -14.64
CA LEU A 62 11.00 8.50 -15.33
C LEU A 62 11.59 9.91 -15.39
N VAL A 63 12.10 10.40 -14.27
CA VAL A 63 12.74 11.73 -14.20
C VAL A 63 13.94 11.82 -15.13
N SER A 64 14.84 10.83 -15.14
CA SER A 64 15.94 10.79 -16.11
C SER A 64 15.46 10.83 -17.56
N LYS A 65 14.40 10.08 -17.90
CA LYS A 65 13.85 10.05 -19.26
C LYS A 65 13.27 11.40 -19.71
N ILE A 66 12.64 12.13 -18.78
CA ILE A 66 12.12 13.48 -19.05
C ILE A 66 13.26 14.45 -19.37
N PHE A 67 14.37 14.39 -18.61
CA PHE A 67 15.54 15.22 -18.89
C PHE A 67 16.19 14.86 -20.23
N GLU A 68 16.35 13.57 -20.54
CA GLU A 68 16.86 13.12 -21.85
C GLU A 68 16.03 13.67 -23.01
N LEU A 69 14.69 13.58 -22.91
CA LEU A 69 13.79 14.11 -23.94
C LEU A 69 13.93 15.63 -24.07
N ASN A 70 13.99 16.35 -22.95
CA ASN A 70 14.12 17.80 -22.93
C ASN A 70 15.44 18.29 -23.57
N ASP A 71 16.53 17.54 -23.45
CA ASP A 71 17.82 17.86 -24.07
C ASP A 71 17.83 17.59 -25.59
N THR A 72 16.89 16.77 -26.08
CA THR A 72 16.75 16.43 -27.51
C THR A 72 15.74 17.30 -28.27
N MET A 73 15.01 18.18 -27.58
CA MET A 73 14.08 19.16 -28.18
C MET A 73 14.75 20.52 -28.35
#